data_AF-A0A9E3R2W2-F1
#
_entry.id   AF-A0A9E3R2W2-F1
#
_cell.length_a   1.000
_cell.length_b   1.000
_cell.length_c   1.000
_cell.angle_alpha   90.00
_cell.angle_beta   90.00
_cell.angle_gamma   90.00
#
_symmetry.space_group_name_H-M   'P 1'
#
loop_
_entity.id
_entity.type
_entity.pdbx_description
1 polymer ?
#
loop_
_entity_poly.entity_id
_entity_poly.type
_entity_poly.pdbx_seq_one_letter_code
_entity_poly.pdbx_strand_id
1 'polypeptide(L)'
;MNAKVTVLMGMVALAGCGPSTLDADDAEVDGADELVTGESELGRCFCSQPFTCGFSRSPSRMFSGAHAAMLRAHVSDASLIQTFGDAPASVGTHCPEPGVTFSAATDITPGPSPCARVHALRMQGFAAWYRVPPSFGFHIHAVYAGSPVLKSSLQSQLRSFLASRNGLVSNAIETHCPITAEERRAVQRVRDGKSPGGGGTTPGSGGCQPGGYYCGGDKLTGNASSLYRCNADGKTGSLVRSCAHGCSVNSGRDDSCRCVAGSDYCGGDVVNGNASTLYRCGADRVSTTVVRSCANGCRVNPGAEDTCR
;
A
#
# COMPACT_ATOMS: atom_id res chain seq x y z
N MET A 1 43.88 31.75 -49.65
CA MET A 1 43.20 30.46 -49.40
C MET A 1 41.76 30.78 -49.05
N ASN A 2 40.85 30.74 -50.03
CA ASN A 2 39.47 31.16 -49.88
C ASN A 2 38.58 29.92 -49.69
N ALA A 3 38.12 29.69 -48.47
CA ALA A 3 37.16 28.62 -48.18
C ALA A 3 35.73 29.12 -48.47
N LYS A 4 35.09 28.51 -49.46
CA LYS A 4 33.64 28.64 -49.71
C LYS A 4 32.89 27.84 -48.65
N VAL A 5 31.99 28.49 -47.93
CA VAL A 5 31.00 27.84 -47.07
C VAL A 5 29.77 27.53 -47.91
N THR A 6 29.49 26.25 -48.10
CA THR A 6 28.26 25.76 -48.76
C THR A 6 27.23 25.44 -47.69
N VAL A 7 26.12 26.17 -47.67
CA VAL A 7 24.95 25.89 -46.82
C VAL A 7 24.01 24.96 -47.60
N LEU A 8 23.80 23.74 -47.10
CA LEU A 8 22.79 22.82 -47.61
C LEU A 8 21.47 23.07 -46.86
N MET A 9 20.47 23.62 -47.55
CA MET A 9 19.08 23.63 -47.08
C MET A 9 18.45 22.25 -47.30
N GLY A 10 18.07 21.58 -46.22
CA GLY A 10 17.26 20.36 -46.26
C GLY A 10 15.79 20.69 -46.50
N MET A 11 15.23 20.17 -47.59
CA MET A 11 13.80 20.21 -47.89
C MET A 11 13.01 19.28 -46.95
N VAL A 12 11.92 19.80 -46.39
CA VAL A 12 10.87 19.02 -45.70
C VAL A 12 9.89 18.54 -46.76
N ALA A 13 9.78 17.22 -46.93
CA ALA A 13 8.77 16.60 -47.78
C ALA A 13 7.50 16.35 -46.95
N LEU A 14 6.41 17.03 -47.31
CA LEU A 14 5.04 16.73 -46.91
C LEU A 14 4.43 15.79 -47.97
N ALA A 15 4.07 14.58 -47.56
CA ALA A 15 3.17 13.68 -48.27
C ALA A 15 2.20 13.15 -47.19
N GLY A 16 0.89 13.06 -47.36
CA GLY A 16 0.00 13.18 -48.50
C GLY A 16 -1.23 12.35 -48.10
N CYS A 17 -2.40 12.97 -48.00
CA CYS A 17 -3.65 12.28 -47.69
C CYS A 17 -4.16 11.51 -48.92
N GLY A 18 -4.69 10.31 -48.71
CA GLY A 18 -5.46 9.54 -49.69
C GLY A 18 -6.10 8.30 -49.04
N PRO A 19 -7.35 7.92 -49.40
CA PRO A 19 -8.27 7.23 -48.51
C PRO A 19 -8.27 5.71 -48.69
N SER A 20 -8.65 5.00 -47.62
CA SER A 20 -9.03 3.59 -47.66
C SER A 20 -10.42 3.43 -47.06
N THR A 21 -11.43 3.31 -47.93
CA THR A 21 -12.74 2.75 -47.61
C THR A 21 -12.63 1.23 -47.60
N LEU A 22 -13.02 0.56 -46.51
CA LEU A 22 -13.78 -0.69 -46.52
C LEU A 22 -14.53 -0.82 -45.21
N ASP A 23 -15.79 -1.19 -45.38
CA ASP A 23 -16.94 -1.20 -44.48
C ASP A 23 -16.93 -2.28 -43.38
N ALA A 24 -17.94 -2.17 -42.52
CA ALA A 24 -18.60 -3.21 -41.69
C ALA A 24 -17.89 -3.54 -40.35
N ASP A 25 -18.51 -3.51 -39.16
CA ASP A 25 -19.90 -3.36 -38.72
C ASP A 25 -19.93 -2.86 -37.26
N ASP A 26 -20.91 -2.00 -36.97
CA ASP A 26 -21.72 -1.83 -35.74
C ASP A 26 -21.12 -1.99 -34.33
N ALA A 27 -21.03 -0.85 -33.61
CA ALA A 27 -21.68 -0.70 -32.30
C ALA A 27 -21.88 0.80 -31.99
N GLU A 28 -23.10 1.22 -32.27
CA GLU A 28 -23.79 2.41 -31.80
C GLU A 28 -23.64 2.62 -30.27
N VAL A 29 -23.12 3.78 -29.86
CA VAL A 29 -23.51 4.43 -28.60
C VAL A 29 -23.69 5.91 -28.89
N ASP A 30 -24.95 6.26 -29.13
CA ASP A 30 -25.50 7.61 -29.08
C ASP A 30 -25.18 8.32 -27.76
N GLY A 31 -25.04 9.64 -27.84
CA GLY A 31 -25.15 10.53 -26.68
C GLY A 31 -24.01 11.54 -26.48
N ALA A 32 -23.54 12.17 -27.55
CA ALA A 32 -22.74 13.40 -27.45
C ALA A 32 -23.55 14.58 -27.98
N ASP A 33 -24.56 15.02 -27.21
CA ASP A 33 -24.99 16.43 -27.22
C ASP A 33 -25.80 16.75 -25.97
N GLU A 34 -25.23 17.55 -25.08
CA GLU A 34 -25.99 18.68 -24.52
C GLU A 34 -25.00 19.75 -24.07
N LEU A 35 -24.80 20.71 -24.97
CA LEU A 35 -24.22 22.01 -24.70
C LEU A 35 -25.15 22.77 -23.71
N VAL A 36 -25.05 22.48 -22.41
CA VAL A 36 -25.78 23.23 -21.39
C VAL A 36 -25.06 24.55 -21.13
N THR A 37 -25.75 25.60 -21.52
CA THR A 37 -25.50 27.01 -21.31
C THR A 37 -25.18 27.38 -19.87
N GLY A 38 -24.08 28.12 -19.67
CA GLY A 38 -23.92 29.20 -18.69
C GLY A 38 -24.50 29.01 -17.29
N GLU A 39 -23.87 28.18 -16.46
CA GLU A 39 -23.91 28.34 -15.01
C GLU A 39 -22.47 28.42 -14.49
N SER A 40 -22.24 29.41 -13.63
CA SER A 40 -21.00 29.70 -12.93
C SER A 40 -20.20 28.44 -12.56
N GLU A 41 -18.94 28.34 -13.02
CA GLU A 41 -18.00 27.28 -12.64
C GLU A 41 -17.70 27.19 -11.12
N LEU A 42 -18.32 28.05 -10.30
CA LEU A 42 -18.21 28.06 -8.83
C LEU A 42 -19.29 27.22 -8.12
N GLY A 43 -20.19 26.54 -8.84
CA GLY A 43 -21.34 25.84 -8.25
C GLY A 43 -21.41 24.31 -8.43
N ARG A 44 -20.51 23.68 -9.19
CA ARG A 44 -20.58 22.23 -9.45
C ARG A 44 -19.92 21.43 -8.32
N CYS A 45 -20.76 20.82 -7.49
CA CYS A 45 -20.36 19.79 -6.54
C CYS A 45 -20.33 18.41 -7.26
N PHE A 46 -19.23 17.69 -7.19
CA PHE A 46 -19.03 16.36 -7.78
C PHE A 46 -19.38 15.22 -6.81
N CYS A 47 -19.37 15.49 -5.50
CA CYS A 47 -19.72 14.48 -4.50
C CYS A 47 -21.24 14.41 -4.31
N SER A 48 -21.79 13.19 -4.24
CA SER A 48 -23.18 12.98 -3.85
C SER A 48 -23.40 13.32 -2.38
N GLN A 49 -24.65 13.60 -2.01
CA GLN A 49 -25.03 13.78 -0.61
C GLN A 49 -24.65 12.53 0.21
N PRO A 50 -24.21 12.67 1.48
CA PRO A 50 -24.07 13.91 2.27
C PRO A 50 -22.71 14.63 2.11
N PHE A 51 -21.91 14.31 1.09
CA PHE A 51 -20.54 14.81 0.92
C PHE A 51 -20.42 15.99 -0.06
N THR A 52 -21.54 16.40 -0.65
CA THR A 52 -21.67 17.46 -1.65
C THR A 52 -21.01 18.76 -1.20
N CYS A 53 -20.10 19.28 -2.03
CA CYS A 53 -19.30 20.49 -1.79
C CYS A 53 -18.54 20.49 -0.45
N GLY A 54 -18.32 19.32 0.14
CA GLY A 54 -17.59 19.16 1.40
C GLY A 54 -16.12 18.82 1.20
N PHE A 55 -15.36 18.91 2.29
CA PHE A 55 -14.06 18.27 2.41
C PHE A 55 -13.85 17.74 3.82
N SER A 56 -12.91 16.82 3.99
CA SER A 56 -12.48 16.31 5.30
C SER A 56 -10.98 16.07 5.33
N ARG A 57 -10.41 16.22 6.51
CA ARG A 57 -9.07 15.74 6.88
C ARG A 57 -9.10 14.58 7.88
N SER A 58 -10.30 14.18 8.31
CA SER A 58 -10.47 13.15 9.32
C SER A 58 -10.08 11.78 8.76
N PRO A 59 -9.22 11.01 9.46
CA PRO A 59 -8.91 9.63 9.13
C PRO A 59 -10.16 8.74 9.06
N SER A 60 -11.24 9.10 9.78
CA SER A 60 -12.51 8.35 9.77
C SER A 60 -13.21 8.30 8.39
N ARG A 61 -12.82 9.19 7.46
CA ARG A 61 -13.30 9.23 6.08
C ARG A 61 -12.34 8.58 5.08
N MET A 62 -11.25 8.01 5.57
CA MET A 62 -10.32 7.18 4.82
C MET A 62 -10.67 5.71 5.06
N PHE A 63 -10.46 4.85 4.06
CA PHE A 63 -10.55 3.41 4.30
C PHE A 63 -9.61 2.99 5.43
N SER A 64 -10.08 2.22 6.40
CA SER A 64 -9.30 1.86 7.60
C SER A 64 -8.00 1.11 7.27
N GLY A 65 -8.02 0.23 6.27
CA GLY A 65 -6.82 -0.44 5.77
C GLY A 65 -5.80 0.53 5.15
N ALA A 66 -6.29 1.57 4.49
CA ALA A 66 -5.46 2.64 3.96
C ALA A 66 -4.86 3.47 5.10
N HIS A 67 -5.65 3.86 6.10
CA HIS A 67 -5.15 4.60 7.27
C HIS A 67 -4.05 3.83 8.00
N ALA A 68 -4.25 2.54 8.25
CA ALA A 68 -3.22 1.68 8.84
C ALA A 68 -1.95 1.58 7.97
N ALA A 69 -2.10 1.52 6.64
CA ALA A 69 -0.98 1.51 5.70
C ALA A 69 -0.21 2.85 5.70
N MET A 70 -0.91 3.96 5.79
CA MET A 70 -0.32 5.31 5.91
C MET A 70 0.53 5.43 7.19
N LEU A 71 0.00 4.98 8.32
CA LEU A 71 0.73 4.97 9.59
C LEU A 71 2.00 4.09 9.53
N ARG A 72 1.94 2.92 8.87
CA ARG A 72 3.13 2.09 8.62
C ARG A 72 4.16 2.74 7.69
N ALA A 73 3.74 3.67 6.84
CA ALA A 73 4.64 4.50 6.03
C ALA A 73 5.20 5.70 6.81
N HIS A 74 4.99 5.76 8.13
CA HIS A 74 5.37 6.89 9.00
C HIS A 74 4.76 8.22 8.57
N VAL A 75 3.55 8.17 8.00
CA VAL A 75 2.74 9.35 7.70
C VAL A 75 1.64 9.44 8.74
N SER A 76 1.62 10.51 9.53
CA SER A 76 0.65 10.71 10.61
C SER A 76 -0.60 11.44 10.10
N ASP A 77 -1.65 11.42 10.92
CA ASP A 77 -2.92 12.10 10.64
C ASP A 77 -2.75 13.61 10.42
N ALA A 78 -1.74 14.22 11.06
CA ALA A 78 -1.40 15.62 10.88
C ALA A 78 -0.95 15.96 9.44
N SER A 79 -0.57 14.95 8.66
CA SER A 79 -0.20 15.12 7.25
C SER A 79 -1.40 15.08 6.30
N LEU A 80 -2.60 14.71 6.76
CA LEU A 80 -3.78 14.63 5.90
C LEU A 80 -4.26 16.04 5.50
N ILE A 81 -4.26 16.31 4.19
CA ILE A 81 -4.84 17.53 3.61
C ILE A 81 -6.27 17.27 3.16
N GLN A 82 -6.54 16.06 2.66
CA GLN A 82 -7.85 15.67 2.14
C GLN A 82 -8.06 14.15 2.23
N THR A 83 -9.02 13.69 3.03
CA THR A 83 -9.49 12.30 3.05
C THR A 83 -10.77 12.11 2.23
N PHE A 84 -11.58 13.15 2.10
CA PHE A 84 -12.49 13.31 0.97
C PHE A 84 -12.52 14.79 0.60
N GLY A 85 -12.87 15.11 -0.64
CA GLY A 85 -13.17 16.49 -0.98
C GLY A 85 -13.63 16.69 -2.40
N ASP A 86 -14.39 17.77 -2.55
CA ASP A 86 -15.18 18.07 -3.73
C ASP A 86 -14.60 19.22 -4.55
N ALA A 87 -13.31 19.11 -4.88
CA ALA A 87 -12.62 20.13 -5.66
C ALA A 87 -12.79 19.87 -7.17
N PRO A 88 -13.04 20.91 -7.99
CA PRO A 88 -13.11 20.78 -9.45
C PRO A 88 -11.89 20.09 -10.07
N ALA A 89 -10.69 20.42 -9.56
CA ALA A 89 -9.43 19.81 -10.01
C ALA A 89 -9.36 18.29 -9.79
N SER A 90 -10.20 17.74 -8.90
CA SER A 90 -10.27 16.31 -8.59
C SER A 90 -11.38 15.61 -9.38
N VAL A 91 -12.36 16.35 -9.92
CA VAL A 91 -13.55 15.81 -10.61
C VAL A 91 -14.16 14.64 -9.84
N GLY A 92 -14.29 14.82 -8.53
CA GLY A 92 -14.83 13.81 -7.61
C GLY A 92 -13.96 12.59 -7.32
N THR A 93 -12.67 12.58 -7.70
CA THR A 93 -11.72 11.50 -7.39
C THR A 93 -11.60 11.24 -5.88
N HIS A 94 -11.69 12.29 -5.06
CA HIS A 94 -11.73 12.17 -3.59
C HIS A 94 -13.13 12.02 -2.99
N CYS A 95 -14.20 11.94 -3.79
CA CYS A 95 -15.51 11.63 -3.23
C CYS A 95 -15.56 10.19 -2.70
N PRO A 96 -16.33 9.92 -1.64
CA PRO A 96 -16.58 8.55 -1.23
C PRO A 96 -17.14 7.69 -2.36
N GLU A 97 -16.81 6.41 -2.36
CA GLU A 97 -17.36 5.49 -3.34
C GLU A 97 -18.87 5.27 -3.08
N PRO A 98 -19.68 4.94 -4.10
CA PRO A 98 -21.09 4.64 -3.91
C PRO A 98 -21.31 3.56 -2.84
N GLY A 99 -22.19 3.82 -1.88
CA GLY A 99 -22.54 2.87 -0.82
C GLY A 99 -21.52 2.77 0.34
N VAL A 100 -20.45 3.57 0.35
CA VAL A 100 -19.51 3.64 1.48
C VAL A 100 -19.28 5.08 1.94
N THR A 101 -18.77 5.23 3.16
CA THR A 101 -18.55 6.54 3.79
C THR A 101 -17.09 7.01 3.74
N PHE A 102 -16.26 6.32 2.95
CA PHE A 102 -14.84 6.58 2.82
C PHE A 102 -14.42 6.79 1.37
N SER A 103 -13.34 7.54 1.17
CA SER A 103 -12.61 7.58 -0.11
C SER A 103 -11.44 6.61 -0.07
N ALA A 104 -11.13 6.01 -1.21
CA ALA A 104 -9.90 5.25 -1.41
C ALA A 104 -8.70 6.13 -1.79
N ALA A 105 -8.94 7.40 -2.12
CA ALA A 105 -7.93 8.39 -2.45
C ALA A 105 -7.81 9.44 -1.35
N THR A 106 -6.57 9.79 -1.00
CA THR A 106 -6.24 10.80 0.01
C THR A 106 -5.12 11.72 -0.51
N ASP A 107 -5.16 12.98 -0.08
CA ASP A 107 -4.06 13.93 -0.28
C ASP A 107 -3.33 14.22 1.03
N ILE A 108 -2.02 14.30 0.93
CA ILE A 108 -1.09 14.33 2.05
C ILE A 108 -0.09 15.48 1.85
N THR A 109 0.31 16.15 2.93
CA THR A 109 1.41 17.12 2.89
C THR A 109 2.71 16.44 2.45
N PRO A 110 3.48 17.07 1.55
CA PRO A 110 4.70 16.45 1.03
C PRO A 110 5.78 16.33 2.12
N GLY A 111 5.83 17.31 3.02
CA GLY A 111 6.91 17.45 4.00
C GLY A 111 8.25 17.81 3.35
N PRO A 112 9.37 17.72 4.08
CA PRO A 112 10.68 18.14 3.59
C PRO A 112 11.32 17.18 2.58
N SER A 113 10.84 15.94 2.49
CA SER A 113 11.35 14.93 1.55
C SER A 113 10.17 14.22 0.84
N PRO A 114 9.56 14.88 -0.17
CA PRO A 114 8.34 14.40 -0.81
C PRO A 114 8.50 13.02 -1.44
N CYS A 115 9.58 12.79 -2.19
CA CYS A 115 9.78 11.49 -2.84
C CYS A 115 10.00 10.37 -1.83
N ALA A 116 10.78 10.58 -0.76
CA ALA A 116 10.94 9.56 0.28
C ALA A 116 9.58 9.16 0.90
N ARG A 117 8.71 10.13 1.15
CA ARG A 117 7.34 9.89 1.64
C ARG A 117 6.47 9.15 0.61
N VAL A 118 6.54 9.54 -0.66
CA VAL A 118 5.86 8.85 -1.76
C VAL A 118 6.31 7.38 -1.86
N HIS A 119 7.62 7.13 -1.84
CA HIS A 119 8.18 5.78 -1.90
C HIS A 119 7.73 4.92 -0.70
N ALA A 120 7.74 5.48 0.51
CA ALA A 120 7.26 4.80 1.71
C ALA A 120 5.77 4.40 1.60
N LEU A 121 4.91 5.29 1.10
CA LEU A 121 3.50 4.99 0.85
C LEU A 121 3.32 3.89 -0.20
N ARG A 122 4.09 3.93 -1.30
CA ARG A 122 4.02 2.90 -2.35
C ARG A 122 4.37 1.50 -1.83
N MET A 123 5.36 1.42 -0.95
CA MET A 123 5.71 0.17 -0.26
C MET A 123 4.61 -0.36 0.66
N GLN A 124 3.65 0.48 1.06
CA GLN A 124 2.48 0.09 1.85
C GLN A 124 1.22 -0.15 1.00
N GLY A 125 1.33 -0.13 -0.34
CA GLY A 125 0.23 -0.46 -1.24
C GLY A 125 -0.53 0.74 -1.81
N PHE A 126 0.03 1.95 -1.69
CA PHE A 126 -0.55 3.13 -2.34
C PHE A 126 0.01 3.34 -3.74
N ALA A 127 -0.85 3.53 -4.73
CA ALA A 127 -0.46 4.25 -5.93
C ALA A 127 -0.36 5.74 -5.57
N ALA A 128 0.88 6.24 -5.37
CA ALA A 128 1.13 7.59 -4.88
C ALA A 128 2.02 8.42 -5.81
N TRP A 129 1.72 9.72 -5.93
CA TRP A 129 2.43 10.68 -6.77
C TRP A 129 2.64 12.00 -6.03
N TYR A 130 3.81 12.60 -6.21
CA TYR A 130 4.05 13.97 -5.77
C TYR A 130 3.53 14.93 -6.84
N ARG A 131 2.57 15.78 -6.47
CA ARG A 131 1.99 16.82 -7.33
C ARG A 131 2.68 18.14 -7.07
N VAL A 132 2.99 18.84 -8.16
CA VAL A 132 3.69 20.13 -8.16
C VAL A 132 2.91 21.16 -8.99
N PRO A 133 3.07 22.47 -8.73
CA PRO A 133 2.51 23.54 -9.57
C PRO A 133 2.95 23.45 -11.04
N PRO A 134 2.19 24.03 -11.99
CA PRO A 134 1.07 24.95 -11.77
C PRO A 134 -0.31 24.28 -11.68
N SER A 135 -0.46 23.04 -12.13
CA SER A 135 -1.77 22.38 -12.20
C SER A 135 -2.38 22.10 -10.83
N PHE A 136 -1.55 21.99 -9.79
CA PHE A 136 -1.97 21.75 -8.41
C PHE A 136 -1.07 22.47 -7.41
N GLY A 137 -1.56 22.73 -6.20
CA GLY A 137 -0.67 23.04 -5.07
C GLY A 137 0.24 21.85 -4.73
N PHE A 138 1.36 22.08 -4.04
CA PHE A 138 2.25 21.00 -3.62
C PHE A 138 1.55 20.03 -2.66
N HIS A 139 1.37 18.77 -3.08
CA HIS A 139 0.79 17.70 -2.25
C HIS A 139 1.18 16.32 -2.78
N ILE A 140 0.93 15.28 -1.99
CA ILE A 140 1.02 13.89 -2.45
C ILE A 140 -0.40 13.37 -2.63
N HIS A 141 -0.73 12.94 -3.84
CA HIS A 141 -1.97 12.22 -4.13
C HIS A 141 -1.71 10.72 -3.98
N ALA A 142 -2.54 10.02 -3.20
CA ALA A 142 -2.36 8.60 -2.92
C ALA A 142 -3.67 7.82 -2.99
N VAL A 143 -3.70 6.76 -3.79
CA VAL A 143 -4.83 5.83 -3.95
C VAL A 143 -4.47 4.48 -3.34
N TYR A 144 -5.24 4.00 -2.37
CA TYR A 144 -4.96 2.71 -1.72
C TYR A 144 -5.50 1.54 -2.52
N ALA A 145 -4.60 0.67 -3.00
CA ALA A 145 -4.96 -0.42 -3.90
C ALA A 145 -5.79 -1.53 -3.23
N GLY A 146 -5.73 -1.64 -1.90
CA GLY A 146 -6.44 -2.65 -1.12
C GLY A 146 -7.82 -2.22 -0.65
N SER A 147 -8.33 -1.09 -1.16
CA SER A 147 -9.71 -0.68 -0.90
C SER A 147 -10.67 -1.71 -1.50
N PRO A 148 -11.70 -2.16 -0.75
CA PRO A 148 -12.66 -3.15 -1.25
C PRO A 148 -13.54 -2.59 -2.38
N VAL A 149 -13.63 -1.27 -2.49
CA VAL A 149 -14.37 -0.55 -3.53
C VAL A 149 -13.46 0.54 -4.11
N LEU A 150 -13.41 0.60 -5.44
CA LEU A 150 -12.69 1.61 -6.21
C LEU A 150 -13.54 1.97 -7.43
N LYS A 151 -13.90 3.24 -7.63
CA LYS A 151 -14.52 3.71 -8.89
C LYS A 151 -13.57 3.58 -10.07
N SER A 152 -14.16 3.61 -11.26
CA SER A 152 -13.46 3.52 -12.55
C SER A 152 -12.31 4.52 -12.70
N SER A 153 -12.44 5.75 -12.19
CA SER A 153 -11.37 6.75 -12.25
C SER A 153 -10.16 6.34 -11.40
N LEU A 154 -10.37 5.84 -10.17
CA LEU A 154 -9.30 5.33 -9.30
C LEU A 154 -8.68 4.02 -9.81
N GLN A 155 -9.50 3.14 -10.38
CA GLN A 155 -8.99 1.94 -11.08
C GLN A 155 -8.09 2.32 -12.25
N SER A 156 -8.43 3.38 -12.99
CA SER A 156 -7.60 3.88 -14.09
C SER A 156 -6.29 4.47 -13.59
N GLN A 157 -6.30 5.25 -12.50
CA GLN A 157 -5.07 5.72 -11.87
C GLN A 157 -4.19 4.57 -11.36
N LEU A 158 -4.77 3.53 -10.78
CA LEU A 158 -4.05 2.35 -10.35
C LEU A 158 -3.41 1.60 -11.53
N ARG A 159 -4.09 1.49 -12.67
CA ARG A 159 -3.52 0.94 -13.92
C ARG A 159 -2.36 1.80 -14.44
N SER A 160 -2.50 3.13 -14.42
CA SER A 160 -1.42 4.05 -14.78
C SER A 160 -0.20 3.86 -13.88
N PHE A 161 -0.39 3.75 -12.57
CA PHE A 161 0.69 3.50 -11.61
C PHE A 161 1.46 2.22 -11.93
N LEU A 162 0.74 1.13 -12.18
CA LEU A 162 1.33 -0.18 -12.52
C LEU A 162 2.04 -0.19 -13.90
N ALA A 163 1.80 0.84 -14.71
CA ALA A 163 2.55 1.10 -15.94
C ALA A 163 3.62 2.20 -15.79
N SER A 164 3.96 2.59 -14.56
CA SER A 164 4.92 3.66 -14.24
C SER A 164 4.52 5.06 -14.74
N ARG A 165 3.22 5.34 -14.81
CA ARG A 165 2.66 6.60 -15.30
C ARG A 165 2.15 7.49 -14.17
N ASN A 166 1.98 8.77 -14.47
CA ASN A 166 1.67 9.83 -13.51
C ASN A 166 0.20 9.84 -13.01
N GLY A 167 -0.68 8.99 -13.55
CA GLY A 167 -2.09 8.90 -13.16
C GLY A 167 -2.92 10.15 -13.48
N LEU A 168 -2.40 11.08 -14.29
CA LEU A 168 -3.14 12.23 -14.82
C LEU A 168 -3.72 11.88 -16.19
N VAL A 169 -4.57 12.75 -16.73
CA VAL A 169 -5.14 12.62 -18.08
C VAL A 169 -4.05 12.46 -19.15
N SER A 170 -2.92 13.16 -19.00
CA SER A 170 -1.77 13.02 -19.93
C SER A 170 -1.16 11.63 -19.93
N ASN A 171 -1.33 10.88 -18.83
CA ASN A 171 -0.83 9.52 -18.63
C ASN A 171 0.66 9.36 -19.00
N ALA A 172 1.44 10.43 -18.83
CA ALA A 172 2.86 10.44 -19.11
C ALA A 172 3.62 9.60 -18.07
N ILE A 173 4.86 9.24 -18.38
CA ILE A 173 5.75 8.58 -17.42
C ILE A 173 5.94 9.47 -16.20
N GLU A 174 5.91 8.86 -15.01
CA GLU A 174 6.16 9.58 -13.75
C GLU A 174 7.66 9.88 -13.61
N THR A 175 8.01 11.17 -13.60
CA THR A 175 9.40 11.64 -13.57
C THR A 175 9.79 12.38 -12.29
N HIS A 176 8.85 12.88 -11.49
CA HIS A 176 9.17 13.63 -10.27
C HIS A 176 9.65 12.71 -9.16
N CYS A 177 8.93 11.60 -8.93
CA CYS A 177 9.35 10.53 -8.04
C CYS A 177 9.21 9.20 -8.79
N PRO A 178 10.22 8.80 -9.60
CA PRO A 178 10.13 7.64 -10.49
C PRO A 178 9.63 6.37 -9.78
N ILE A 179 8.74 5.63 -10.43
CA ILE A 179 8.11 4.43 -9.86
C ILE A 179 9.03 3.21 -10.08
N THR A 180 9.45 2.56 -8.99
CA THR A 180 10.32 1.38 -9.07
C THR A 180 9.53 0.10 -9.37
N ALA A 181 10.21 -0.94 -9.86
CA ALA A 181 9.58 -2.24 -10.08
C ALA A 181 9.06 -2.88 -8.78
N GLU A 182 9.79 -2.67 -7.68
CA GLU A 182 9.39 -3.15 -6.36
C GLU A 182 8.09 -2.49 -5.88
N GLU A 183 7.98 -1.18 -6.04
CA GLU A 183 6.78 -0.43 -5.67
C GLU A 183 5.55 -0.90 -6.43
N ARG A 184 5.70 -1.14 -7.74
CA ARG A 184 4.60 -1.71 -8.54
C ARG A 184 4.19 -3.08 -8.03
N ARG A 185 5.15 -3.94 -7.65
CA ARG A 185 4.87 -5.24 -7.04
C ARG A 185 4.18 -5.11 -5.68
N ALA A 186 4.59 -4.15 -4.84
CA ALA A 186 3.96 -3.90 -3.55
C ALA A 186 2.50 -3.48 -3.69
N VAL A 187 2.23 -2.53 -4.58
CA VAL A 187 0.86 -2.07 -4.89
C VAL A 187 0.02 -3.21 -5.49
N GLN A 188 0.61 -4.00 -6.41
CA GLN A 188 -0.05 -5.17 -7.00
C GLN A 188 -0.44 -6.21 -5.94
N ARG A 189 0.46 -6.54 -4.99
CA ARG A 189 0.15 -7.48 -3.91
C ARG A 189 -1.04 -7.03 -3.07
N VAL A 190 -1.07 -5.76 -2.68
CA VAL A 190 -2.16 -5.20 -1.89
C VAL A 190 -3.48 -5.22 -2.66
N ARG A 191 -3.44 -4.91 -3.97
CA ARG A 191 -4.60 -5.04 -4.84
C ARG A 191 -5.17 -6.46 -4.86
N ASP A 192 -4.30 -7.47 -4.86
CA ASP A 192 -4.67 -8.88 -4.88
C ASP A 192 -5.05 -9.42 -3.49
N GLY A 193 -5.31 -8.55 -2.51
CA GLY A 193 -5.69 -8.90 -1.14
C GLY A 193 -4.54 -9.47 -0.29
N LYS A 194 -3.30 -9.34 -0.73
CA LYS A 194 -2.10 -9.81 -0.02
C LYS A 194 -1.48 -8.69 0.79
N SER A 195 -0.76 -9.03 1.85
CA SER A 195 -0.02 -8.04 2.63
C SER A 195 0.95 -7.24 1.74
N PRO A 196 1.11 -5.91 1.98
CA PRO A 196 2.06 -5.09 1.25
C PRO A 196 3.50 -5.62 1.35
N GLY A 197 3.82 -6.32 2.44
CA GLY A 197 5.06 -7.03 2.64
C GLY A 197 5.13 -8.32 1.81
N GLY A 198 5.93 -8.32 0.75
CA GLY A 198 6.16 -9.50 -0.07
C GLY A 198 7.02 -9.29 -1.33
N GLY A 199 8.19 -8.64 -1.20
CA GLY A 199 9.22 -8.54 -2.25
C GLY A 199 9.40 -7.10 -2.75
N GLY A 200 10.55 -6.44 -2.60
CA GLY A 200 11.92 -6.88 -2.35
C GLY A 200 12.87 -5.98 -3.16
N THR A 201 13.55 -5.05 -2.48
CA THR A 201 14.88 -4.42 -2.65
C THR A 201 14.98 -3.20 -1.71
N THR A 202 15.09 -3.40 -0.39
CA THR A 202 16.44 -3.47 0.21
C THR A 202 16.41 -4.39 1.44
N PRO A 203 17.24 -5.44 1.51
CA PRO A 203 17.45 -6.19 2.74
C PRO A 203 18.11 -5.28 3.79
N GLY A 204 17.43 -5.04 4.91
CA GLY A 204 18.08 -4.56 6.15
C GLY A 204 18.29 -3.06 6.33
N SER A 205 17.29 -2.19 6.09
CA SER A 205 17.39 -0.78 6.53
C SER A 205 16.80 -0.49 7.92
N GLY A 206 16.13 -1.46 8.54
CA GLY A 206 15.94 -1.51 9.98
C GLY A 206 16.49 -2.83 10.45
N GLY A 207 17.79 -2.88 10.76
CA GLY A 207 18.41 -4.09 11.28
C GLY A 207 17.58 -4.66 12.43
N CYS A 208 17.51 -5.99 12.50
CA CYS A 208 16.92 -6.65 13.65
C CYS A 208 17.79 -6.41 14.88
N GLN A 209 17.20 -6.37 16.07
CA GLN A 209 17.97 -6.28 17.30
C GLN A 209 18.63 -7.64 17.57
N PRO A 210 19.96 -7.73 17.70
CA PRO A 210 20.65 -8.98 17.98
C PRO A 210 20.01 -9.73 19.14
N GLY A 211 19.65 -10.99 18.90
CA GLY A 211 19.00 -11.88 19.86
C GLY A 211 17.47 -11.76 19.97
N GLY A 212 16.85 -10.76 19.35
CA GLY A 212 15.38 -10.64 19.25
C GLY A 212 14.77 -11.63 18.26
N TYR A 213 13.45 -11.82 18.36
CA TYR A 213 12.69 -12.74 17.50
C TYR A 213 11.82 -11.99 16.49
N TYR A 214 11.85 -12.45 15.24
CA TYR A 214 11.18 -11.80 14.11
C TYR A 214 10.56 -12.83 13.17
N CYS A 215 9.39 -12.54 12.65
CA CYS A 215 8.78 -13.28 11.57
C CYS A 215 9.60 -13.08 10.29
N GLY A 216 9.67 -14.09 9.43
CA GLY A 216 10.31 -13.91 8.13
C GLY A 216 9.63 -12.81 7.31
N GLY A 217 10.40 -11.82 6.88
CA GLY A 217 9.84 -10.63 6.23
C GLY A 217 9.52 -9.46 7.18
N ASP A 218 9.64 -9.63 8.51
CA ASP A 218 9.76 -8.49 9.44
C ASP A 218 11.23 -8.25 9.79
N LYS A 219 11.81 -7.14 9.31
CA LYS A 219 13.21 -6.68 9.53
C LYS A 219 14.31 -7.65 9.08
N LEU A 220 13.97 -8.90 8.82
CA LEU A 220 14.81 -10.00 8.36
C LEU A 220 14.18 -10.63 7.12
N THR A 221 15.02 -11.16 6.23
CA THR A 221 14.56 -12.00 5.12
C THR A 221 14.23 -13.40 5.63
N GLY A 222 13.09 -13.96 5.23
CA GLY A 222 12.70 -15.32 5.61
C GLY A 222 11.27 -15.66 5.22
N ASN A 223 10.83 -16.87 5.54
CA ASN A 223 9.45 -17.31 5.35
C ASN A 223 8.53 -16.60 6.38
N ALA A 224 7.47 -15.95 5.92
CA ALA A 224 6.52 -15.22 6.78
C ALA A 224 5.74 -16.10 7.77
N SER A 225 5.74 -17.41 7.57
CA SER A 225 5.20 -18.40 8.50
C SER A 225 6.29 -19.01 9.39
N SER A 226 7.47 -18.41 9.51
CA SER A 226 8.57 -18.89 10.33
C SER A 226 9.08 -17.80 11.26
N LEU A 227 9.48 -18.21 12.46
CA LEU A 227 10.10 -17.34 13.47
C LEU A 227 11.63 -17.50 13.39
N TYR A 228 12.32 -16.39 13.31
CA TYR A 228 13.77 -16.29 13.25
C TYR A 228 14.30 -15.57 14.48
N ARG A 229 15.50 -15.95 14.94
CA ARG A 229 16.25 -15.21 15.93
C ARG A 229 17.31 -14.39 15.21
N CYS A 230 17.31 -13.08 15.46
CA CYS A 230 18.29 -12.17 14.90
C CYS A 230 19.72 -12.52 15.34
N ASN A 231 20.63 -12.64 14.38
CA ASN A 231 22.04 -12.91 14.62
C ASN A 231 22.78 -11.65 15.08
N ALA A 232 24.03 -11.83 15.52
CA ALA A 232 24.87 -10.74 16.03
C ALA A 232 25.14 -9.63 15.01
N ASP A 233 25.02 -9.93 13.71
CA ASP A 233 25.20 -8.96 12.63
C ASP A 233 24.03 -7.96 12.49
N GLY A 234 22.93 -8.17 13.23
CA GLY A 234 21.74 -7.33 13.17
C GLY A 234 21.01 -7.39 11.81
N LYS A 235 21.32 -8.37 10.97
CA LYS A 235 20.90 -8.41 9.56
C LYS A 235 20.42 -9.78 9.10
N THR A 236 20.96 -10.85 9.68
CA THR A 236 20.56 -12.22 9.35
C THR A 236 19.82 -12.85 10.52
N GLY A 237 18.97 -13.83 10.20
CA GLY A 237 18.19 -14.56 11.17
C GLY A 237 18.49 -16.05 11.10
N SER A 238 18.67 -16.69 12.25
CA SER A 238 18.67 -18.15 12.36
C SER A 238 17.23 -18.63 12.54
N LEU A 239 16.79 -19.61 11.74
CA LEU A 239 15.46 -20.19 11.88
C LEU A 239 15.32 -20.81 13.27
N VAL A 240 14.34 -20.34 14.04
CA VAL A 240 14.00 -20.92 15.35
C VAL A 240 12.98 -22.03 15.15
N ARG A 241 11.90 -21.73 14.42
CA ARG A 241 10.84 -22.69 14.13
C ARG A 241 9.96 -22.24 12.97
N SER A 242 9.25 -23.18 12.37
CA SER A 242 8.12 -22.91 11.48
C SER A 242 6.83 -22.83 12.29
N CYS A 243 6.06 -21.76 12.12
CA CYS A 243 4.79 -21.54 12.80
C CYS A 243 3.65 -22.22 12.03
N ALA A 244 3.11 -23.31 12.57
CA ALA A 244 2.02 -24.06 11.92
C ALA A 244 0.78 -23.21 11.60
N HIS A 245 0.50 -22.19 12.42
CA HIS A 245 -0.66 -21.30 12.26
C HIS A 245 -0.27 -19.87 11.84
N GLY A 246 0.93 -19.71 11.29
CA GLY A 246 1.49 -18.42 10.87
C GLY A 246 2.19 -17.66 12.00
N CYS A 247 2.98 -16.67 11.62
CA CYS A 247 3.74 -15.81 12.53
C CYS A 247 3.01 -14.48 12.73
N SER A 248 3.10 -13.91 13.93
CA SER A 248 2.52 -12.63 14.32
C SER A 248 3.60 -11.59 14.54
N VAL A 249 3.55 -10.50 13.76
CA VAL A 249 4.45 -9.35 13.89
C VAL A 249 3.98 -8.46 15.02
N ASN A 250 4.80 -8.29 16.06
CA ASN A 250 4.49 -7.56 17.28
C ASN A 250 5.33 -6.27 17.34
N SER A 251 4.74 -5.13 16.93
CA SER A 251 5.49 -3.87 16.89
C SER A 251 6.08 -3.48 18.25
N GLY A 252 7.39 -3.23 18.29
CA GLY A 252 8.11 -2.85 19.51
C GLY A 252 8.41 -3.99 20.49
N ARG A 253 8.08 -5.24 20.15
CA ARG A 253 8.36 -6.44 20.95
C ARG A 253 8.87 -7.56 20.03
N ASP A 254 9.23 -8.70 20.62
CA ASP A 254 9.56 -9.90 19.86
C ASP A 254 8.31 -10.47 19.19
N ASP A 255 8.49 -10.90 17.95
CA ASP A 255 7.46 -11.63 17.21
C ASP A 255 7.24 -13.03 17.80
N SER A 256 6.10 -13.62 17.47
CA SER A 256 5.71 -14.93 17.99
C SER A 256 4.93 -15.74 16.98
N CYS A 257 5.00 -17.06 17.10
CA CYS A 257 4.08 -17.92 16.36
C CYS A 257 2.66 -17.76 16.91
N ARG A 258 1.67 -17.85 16.02
CA ARG A 258 0.27 -17.91 16.42
C ARG A 258 -0.05 -19.27 16.99
N CYS A 259 -0.82 -19.29 18.07
CA CYS A 259 -1.31 -20.49 18.72
C CYS A 259 -2.81 -20.72 18.44
N VAL A 260 -3.32 -21.92 18.75
CA VAL A 260 -4.75 -22.20 18.68
C VAL A 260 -5.40 -21.65 19.94
N ALA A 261 -6.38 -20.76 19.77
CA ALA A 261 -7.08 -20.13 20.88
C ALA A 261 -7.68 -21.16 21.84
N GLY A 262 -7.41 -21.00 23.15
CA GLY A 262 -7.87 -21.89 24.20
C GLY A 262 -6.98 -23.12 24.45
N SER A 263 -6.04 -23.43 23.56
CA SER A 263 -5.15 -24.58 23.70
C SER A 263 -3.98 -24.32 24.66
N ASP A 264 -3.49 -25.41 25.26
CA ASP A 264 -2.38 -25.40 26.20
C ASP A 264 -1.05 -25.81 25.53
N TYR A 265 0.02 -25.07 25.81
CA TYR A 265 1.35 -25.23 25.24
C TYR A 265 2.43 -25.09 26.30
N CYS A 266 3.48 -25.90 26.20
CA CYS A 266 4.71 -25.71 26.94
C CYS A 266 5.44 -24.45 26.47
N GLY A 267 6.07 -23.72 27.39
CA GLY A 267 6.93 -22.60 27.00
C GLY A 267 8.05 -23.06 26.08
N GLY A 268 8.24 -22.36 24.96
CA GLY A 268 9.23 -22.75 23.96
C GLY A 268 8.73 -23.78 22.95
N ASP A 269 7.48 -24.25 23.01
CA ASP A 269 6.80 -24.92 21.89
C ASP A 269 6.10 -23.90 20.96
N VAL A 270 4.79 -23.95 20.72
CA VAL A 270 4.10 -22.95 19.86
C VAL A 270 4.18 -21.54 20.45
N VAL A 271 4.33 -21.43 21.77
CA VAL A 271 4.37 -20.15 22.51
C VAL A 271 5.74 -19.86 23.11
N ASN A 272 6.06 -18.57 23.29
CA ASN A 272 7.26 -18.15 24.01
C ASN A 272 7.08 -18.36 25.53
N GLY A 273 8.13 -18.78 26.23
CA GLY A 273 8.11 -18.93 27.70
C GLY A 273 9.08 -19.98 28.22
N ASN A 274 9.05 -20.18 29.54
CA ASN A 274 9.84 -21.23 30.22
C ASN A 274 9.34 -22.64 29.86
N ALA A 275 10.25 -23.52 29.45
CA ALA A 275 9.96 -24.91 29.06
C ALA A 275 9.40 -25.81 30.17
N SER A 276 9.46 -25.38 31.43
CA SER A 276 8.85 -26.06 32.57
C SER A 276 7.53 -25.40 33.01
N THR A 277 6.91 -24.59 32.16
CA THR A 277 5.63 -23.92 32.44
C THR A 277 4.63 -24.22 31.33
N LEU A 278 3.39 -24.51 31.71
CA LEU A 278 2.26 -24.68 30.80
C LEU A 278 1.52 -23.35 30.67
N TYR A 279 1.26 -22.94 29.43
CA TYR A 279 0.61 -21.69 29.08
C TYR A 279 -0.67 -21.97 28.30
N ARG A 280 -1.69 -21.14 28.49
CA ARG A 280 -2.91 -21.14 27.69
C ARG A 280 -2.86 -20.03 26.66
N CYS A 281 -3.16 -20.38 25.42
CA CYS A 281 -3.29 -19.44 24.33
C CYS A 281 -4.59 -18.62 24.46
N GLY A 282 -4.47 -17.30 24.41
CA GLY A 282 -5.61 -16.38 24.43
C GLY A 282 -6.41 -16.39 23.14
N ALA A 283 -7.57 -15.73 23.17
CA ALA A 283 -8.48 -15.65 22.02
C ALA A 283 -7.88 -14.90 20.82
N ASP A 284 -6.95 -13.99 21.06
CA ASP A 284 -6.20 -13.24 20.04
C ASP A 284 -5.11 -14.09 19.34
N ARG A 285 -4.92 -15.35 19.76
CA ARG A 285 -3.95 -16.31 19.22
C ARG A 285 -2.48 -15.90 19.38
N VAL A 286 -2.21 -14.95 20.27
CA VAL A 286 -0.86 -14.40 20.51
C VAL A 286 -0.59 -14.24 21.99
N SER A 287 -1.56 -13.72 22.75
CA SER A 287 -1.45 -13.61 24.20
C SER A 287 -1.38 -14.99 24.84
N THR A 288 -0.63 -15.09 25.93
CA THR A 288 -0.55 -16.30 26.73
C THR A 288 -0.73 -15.98 28.21
N THR A 289 -1.40 -16.89 28.91
CA THR A 289 -1.52 -16.85 30.36
C THR A 289 -0.91 -18.11 30.95
N VAL A 290 -0.15 -17.98 32.02
CA VAL A 290 0.38 -19.14 32.74
C VAL A 290 -0.78 -19.94 33.31
N VAL A 291 -0.87 -21.22 32.93
CA VAL A 291 -1.81 -22.18 33.54
C VAL A 291 -1.22 -22.70 34.84
N ARG A 292 0.03 -23.17 34.79
CA ARG A 292 0.80 -23.63 35.96
C ARG A 292 2.27 -23.85 35.61
N SER A 293 3.13 -23.81 36.63
CA SER A 293 4.49 -24.36 36.55
C SER A 293 4.44 -25.89 36.74
N CYS A 294 5.15 -26.63 35.90
CA CYS A 294 5.20 -28.09 35.93
C CYS A 294 6.39 -28.56 36.78
N ALA A 295 6.13 -29.24 37.89
CA ALA A 295 7.17 -29.67 38.83
C ALA A 295 8.19 -30.63 38.19
N ASN A 296 7.75 -31.54 37.32
CA ASN A 296 8.62 -32.49 36.61
C ASN A 296 8.87 -32.11 35.14
N GLY A 297 8.68 -30.83 34.80
CA GLY A 297 8.78 -30.31 33.44
C GLY A 297 7.50 -30.46 32.63
N CYS A 298 7.47 -29.77 31.48
CA CYS A 298 6.33 -29.77 30.57
C CYS A 298 6.58 -30.74 29.40
N ARG A 299 5.57 -31.52 29.00
CA ARG A 299 5.64 -32.46 27.88
C ARG A 299 4.92 -31.88 26.66
N VAL A 300 5.70 -31.66 25.59
CA VAL A 300 5.17 -31.31 24.27
C VAL A 300 4.50 -32.54 23.64
N ASN A 301 3.25 -32.40 23.23
CA ASN A 301 2.45 -33.45 22.59
C ASN A 301 2.15 -33.03 21.14
N PRO A 302 2.91 -33.48 20.13
CA PRO A 302 2.72 -33.06 18.75
C PRO A 302 1.28 -33.28 18.25
N GLY A 303 0.61 -32.20 17.84
CA GLY A 303 -0.76 -32.23 17.33
C GLY A 303 -1.86 -32.32 18.40
N ALA A 304 -1.51 -32.24 19.68
CA ALA A 304 -2.44 -32.23 20.81
C ALA A 304 -2.05 -31.14 21.82
N GLU A 305 -2.84 -30.98 22.88
CA GLU A 305 -2.50 -30.05 23.97
C GLU A 305 -1.33 -30.58 24.79
N ASP A 306 -0.44 -29.67 25.18
CA ASP A 306 0.71 -30.00 26.03
C ASP A 306 0.29 -30.22 27.47
N THR A 307 1.11 -30.97 28.21
CA THR A 307 0.74 -31.41 29.58
C THR A 307 1.92 -31.34 30.52
N CYS A 308 1.69 -30.95 31.77
CA CYS A 308 2.70 -31.11 32.83
C CYS A 308 2.95 -32.60 33.13
N ARG A 309 4.20 -32.93 33.46
CA ARG A 309 4.59 -34.22 34.05
C ARG A 309 4.58 -34.17 35.57
#